data_AF-A0A521EB83-F1
#
_entry.id   AF-A0A521EB83-F1
#
_cell.length_a   1.000
_cell.length_b   1.000
_cell.length_c   1.000
_cell.angle_alpha   90.00
_cell.angle_beta   90.00
_cell.angle_gamma   90.00
#
_symmetry.space_group_name_H-M   'P 1'
#
loop_
_entity.id
_entity.type
_entity.pdbx_description
1 polymer ?
#
loop_
_entity_poly.entity_id
_entity_poly.type
_entity_poly.pdbx_seq_one_letter_code
_entity_poly.pdbx_strand_id
1 'polypeptide(L)'
;MKDIEQIYRNDFGISFYWKEGNEIVSDKIQLLFKQMGFYFSVQELNEFHDLIEDCVTDHNDYDARGVKRTFDKFLLKTPYVALDLEISPIELNSIKDLVDGSLFRLNLNEYIYGPGIN
;
A
#
# COMPACT_ATOMS: atom_id res chain seq x y z
N MET A 1 10.02 18.63 17.43
CA MET A 1 10.39 17.32 16.89
C MET A 1 9.19 16.87 16.09
N LYS A 2 9.36 16.47 14.83
CA LYS A 2 8.24 15.95 14.04
C LYS A 2 8.05 14.50 14.46
N ASP A 3 6.92 14.22 15.09
CA ASP A 3 6.57 12.87 15.54
C ASP A 3 5.90 12.15 14.36
N ILE A 4 6.27 10.91 14.11
CA ILE A 4 5.59 10.08 13.12
C ILE A 4 4.65 9.13 13.85
N GLU A 5 3.43 8.99 13.32
CA GLU A 5 2.49 8.00 13.81
C GLU A 5 2.51 6.78 12.90
N GLN A 6 3.14 5.72 13.36
CA GLN A 6 3.22 4.47 12.63
C GLN A 6 1.83 3.81 12.53
N ILE A 7 1.38 3.58 11.31
CA ILE A 7 0.11 2.90 11.01
C ILE A 7 0.38 1.39 10.97
N TYR A 8 1.22 0.96 10.05
CA TYR A 8 1.54 -0.45 9.83
C TYR A 8 3.00 -0.61 9.40
N ARG A 9 3.58 -1.77 9.67
CA ARG A 9 4.92 -2.14 9.21
C ARG A 9 4.96 -3.63 8.96
N ASN A 10 5.53 -3.99 7.83
CA ASN A 10 5.90 -5.35 7.50
C ASN A 10 7.42 -5.41 7.23
N ASP A 11 7.97 -6.59 6.97
CA ASP A 11 9.37 -6.79 6.58
C ASP A 11 9.76 -6.03 5.31
N PHE A 12 8.77 -5.68 4.48
CA PHE A 12 8.96 -4.99 3.22
C PHE A 12 8.97 -3.45 3.31
N GLY A 13 8.26 -2.89 4.29
CA GLY A 13 8.06 -1.46 4.38
C GLY A 13 7.26 -1.01 5.60
N ILE A 14 7.08 0.29 5.70
CA ILE A 14 6.38 0.97 6.81
C ILE A 14 5.43 2.02 6.25
N SER A 15 4.27 2.14 6.86
CA SER A 15 3.30 3.21 6.62
C SER A 15 3.14 4.04 7.89
N PHE A 16 3.13 5.36 7.72
CA PHE A 16 3.01 6.29 8.84
C PHE A 16 2.41 7.63 8.43
N TYR A 17 1.87 8.35 9.41
CA TYR A 17 1.44 9.73 9.28
C TYR A 17 2.46 10.69 9.88
N TRP A 18 2.48 11.92 9.35
CA TRP A 18 3.21 13.02 9.98
C TRP A 18 2.31 13.74 10.96
N LYS A 19 2.74 13.81 12.22
CA LYS A 19 2.12 14.64 13.26
C LYS A 19 3.13 15.63 13.83
N GLU A 20 2.63 16.80 14.23
CA GLU A 20 3.40 17.80 14.94
C GLU A 20 2.62 18.12 16.21
N GLY A 21 3.07 17.53 17.32
CA GLY A 21 2.32 17.54 18.57
C GLY A 21 1.02 16.72 18.49
N ASN A 22 -0.11 17.40 18.68
CA ASN A 22 -1.44 16.79 18.77
C ASN A 22 -2.27 16.94 17.47
N GLU A 23 -1.68 17.52 16.42
CA GLU A 23 -2.34 17.76 15.13
C GLU A 23 -1.64 16.98 14.01
N ILE A 24 -2.45 16.37 13.14
CA ILE A 24 -1.97 15.67 11.95
C ILE A 24 -1.55 16.75 10.93
N VAL A 25 -0.24 16.85 10.67
CA VAL A 25 0.34 17.87 9.77
C VAL A 25 0.05 17.55 8.32
N SER A 26 -0.12 16.27 8.01
CA SER A 26 -0.41 15.80 6.69
C SER A 26 -1.46 14.73 6.78
N ASP A 27 -2.63 15.03 6.22
CA ASP A 27 -3.73 14.08 6.01
C ASP A 27 -3.34 12.94 5.03
N LYS A 28 -2.09 12.97 4.55
CA LYS A 28 -1.51 11.97 3.65
C LYS A 28 -0.69 10.95 4.43
N ILE A 29 -0.90 9.70 4.07
CA ILE A 29 -0.15 8.54 4.52
C ILE A 29 1.17 8.50 3.75
N GLN A 30 2.29 8.39 4.46
CA GLN A 30 3.54 8.08 3.82
C GLN A 30 3.77 6.57 3.84
N LEU A 31 3.80 5.95 2.66
CA LEU A 31 4.14 4.54 2.46
C LEU A 31 5.59 4.44 2.02
N LEU A 32 6.45 3.86 2.86
CA LEU A 32 7.87 3.69 2.58
C LEU A 32 8.17 2.21 2.40
N PHE A 33 8.66 1.82 1.23
CA PHE A 33 9.10 0.45 0.96
C PHE A 33 10.33 0.46 0.04
N LYS A 34 11.24 -0.52 0.24
CA LYS A 34 12.57 -0.55 -0.39
C LYS A 34 13.38 0.74 -0.23
N GLN A 35 13.35 1.62 -1.23
CA GLN A 35 14.05 2.91 -1.31
C GLN A 35 13.12 4.04 -1.78
N MET A 36 11.82 3.78 -1.83
CA MET A 36 10.82 4.71 -2.34
C MET A 36 9.83 5.05 -1.25
N GLY A 37 9.54 6.34 -1.11
CA GLY A 37 8.54 6.87 -0.21
C GLY A 37 7.43 7.51 -1.03
N PHE A 38 6.23 6.96 -0.93
CA PHE A 38 5.04 7.49 -1.58
C PHE A 38 4.21 8.25 -0.57
N TYR A 39 3.61 9.34 -1.02
CA TYR A 39 2.63 10.10 -0.26
C TYR A 39 1.27 9.83 -0.87
N PHE A 40 0.48 9.00 -0.20
CA PHE A 40 -0.85 8.62 -0.64
C PHE A 40 -1.91 9.19 0.30
N SER A 41 -2.96 9.74 -0.28
CA SER A 41 -4.22 9.95 0.41
C SER A 41 -4.94 8.60 0.60
N VAL A 42 -5.93 8.51 1.47
CA VAL A 42 -6.71 7.26 1.66
C VAL A 42 -7.30 6.75 0.33
N GLN A 43 -7.76 7.67 -0.53
CA GLN A 43 -8.24 7.33 -1.88
C GLN A 43 -7.12 6.78 -2.77
N GLU A 44 -5.98 7.46 -2.86
CA GLU A 44 -4.83 7.00 -3.65
C GLU A 44 -4.30 5.65 -3.15
N LEU A 45 -4.39 5.38 -1.84
CA LEU A 45 -4.00 4.11 -1.25
C LEU A 45 -4.98 2.98 -1.65
N ASN A 46 -6.29 3.25 -1.72
CA ASN A 46 -7.27 2.31 -2.26
C ASN A 46 -7.03 2.08 -3.76
N GLU A 47 -6.81 3.14 -4.55
CA GLU A 47 -6.47 2.99 -5.97
C GLU A 47 -5.20 2.15 -6.16
N PHE A 48 -4.20 2.36 -5.31
CA PHE A 48 -2.98 1.54 -5.34
C PHE A 48 -3.27 0.08 -4.98
N HIS A 49 -4.16 -0.18 -4.01
CA HIS A 49 -4.61 -1.54 -3.69
C HIS A 49 -5.31 -2.20 -4.89
N ASP A 50 -6.26 -1.53 -5.53
CA ASP A 50 -6.95 -2.03 -6.73
C ASP A 50 -5.97 -2.30 -7.87
N LEU A 51 -4.99 -1.42 -8.10
CA LEU A 51 -3.94 -1.63 -9.13
C LEU A 51 -3.08 -2.86 -8.83
N ILE A 52 -2.74 -3.10 -7.56
CA ILE A 52 -2.01 -4.31 -7.13
C ILE A 52 -2.87 -5.54 -7.40
N GLU A 53 -4.15 -5.51 -7.01
CA GLU A 53 -5.05 -6.65 -7.14
C GLU A 53 -5.39 -6.99 -8.59
N ASP A 54 -5.56 -5.98 -9.44
CA ASP A 54 -5.72 -6.11 -10.89
C ASP A 54 -4.46 -6.72 -11.51
N CYS A 55 -3.26 -6.26 -11.11
CA CYS A 55 -2.00 -6.82 -11.58
C CYS A 55 -1.81 -8.30 -11.15
N VAL A 56 -2.27 -8.67 -9.95
CA VAL A 56 -2.27 -10.06 -9.47
C VAL A 56 -3.31 -10.92 -10.21
N THR A 57 -4.47 -10.35 -10.56
CA THR A 57 -5.59 -11.05 -11.21
C THR A 57 -5.35 -11.26 -12.70
N ASP A 58 -4.92 -10.22 -13.41
CA ASP A 58 -4.57 -10.25 -14.85
C ASP A 58 -3.49 -11.30 -15.14
N HIS A 59 -2.53 -11.48 -14.21
CA HIS A 59 -1.49 -12.50 -14.32
C HIS A 59 -1.90 -13.92 -13.86
N ASN A 60 -3.02 -14.06 -13.16
CA ASN A 60 -3.62 -15.36 -12.84
C ASN A 60 -4.47 -15.90 -13.99
N ASP A 61 -4.65 -15.15 -15.08
CA ASP A 61 -5.18 -15.70 -16.32
C ASP A 61 -4.15 -16.68 -16.89
N TYR A 62 -4.37 -17.95 -16.53
CA TYR A 62 -3.72 -19.09 -17.12
C TYR A 62 -3.71 -18.90 -18.63
N ASP A 63 -2.53 -18.73 -19.23
CA ASP A 63 -2.36 -19.08 -20.63
C ASP A 63 -2.97 -20.48 -20.77
N ALA A 64 -3.96 -20.60 -21.66
CA ALA A 64 -4.80 -21.78 -21.90
C ALA A 64 -4.02 -23.06 -22.31
N ARG A 65 -2.71 -23.08 -22.04
CA ARG A 65 -1.72 -24.11 -22.36
C ARG A 65 -0.92 -24.61 -21.15
N GLY A 66 -1.25 -24.20 -19.93
CA GLY A 66 -0.78 -24.90 -18.71
C GLY A 66 0.72 -24.79 -18.42
N VAL A 67 1.39 -23.76 -18.93
CA VAL A 67 2.80 -23.49 -18.61
C VAL A 67 2.84 -22.35 -17.59
N LYS A 68 3.16 -22.68 -16.33
CA LYS A 68 3.58 -21.67 -15.33
C LYS A 68 4.83 -20.98 -15.85
N ARG A 69 4.68 -19.86 -16.55
CA ARG A 69 5.79 -18.93 -16.69
C ARG A 69 6.04 -18.38 -15.30
N THR A 70 7.12 -18.83 -14.68
CA THR A 70 7.67 -18.19 -13.49
C THR A 70 8.11 -16.80 -13.94
N PHE A 71 7.19 -15.84 -13.89
CA PHE A 71 7.52 -14.44 -14.14
C PHE A 71 8.30 -13.96 -12.91
N ASP A 72 9.62 -13.84 -13.03
CA ASP A 72 10.49 -13.36 -11.95
C ASP A 72 10.23 -11.88 -11.60
N LYS A 73 9.55 -11.14 -12.48
CA LYS A 73 9.39 -9.68 -12.44
C LYS A 73 8.00 -9.27 -12.95
N PHE A 74 7.33 -8.42 -12.18
CA PHE A 74 6.03 -7.79 -12.40
C PHE A 74 6.23 -6.29 -12.57
N LEU A 75 5.48 -5.68 -13.48
CA LEU A 75 5.45 -4.22 -13.63
C LEU A 75 4.22 -3.68 -12.89
N LEU A 76 4.41 -3.28 -11.64
CA LEU A 76 3.37 -2.70 -10.82
C LEU A 76 3.21 -1.21 -11.17
N LYS A 77 2.01 -0.87 -11.64
CA LYS A 77 1.62 0.53 -11.84
C LYS A 77 1.33 1.18 -10.49
N THR A 78 1.83 2.38 -10.29
CA THR A 78 1.45 3.21 -9.14
C THR A 78 0.40 4.23 -9.57
N PRO A 79 -0.43 4.77 -8.65
CA PRO A 79 -1.33 5.87 -8.98
C PRO A 79 -0.59 7.14 -9.42
N TYR A 80 0.74 7.20 -9.24
CA TYR A 80 1.59 8.15 -9.96
C TYR A 80 1.86 7.65 -11.38
N VAL A 81 1.19 8.27 -12.36
CA VAL A 81 1.27 7.97 -13.81
C VAL A 81 2.71 7.91 -14.37
N ALA A 82 3.71 8.45 -13.68
CA ALA A 82 5.11 8.46 -14.09
C ALA A 82 6.00 7.43 -13.36
N LEU A 83 5.44 6.58 -12.49
CA LEU A 83 6.18 5.61 -11.68
C LEU A 83 5.61 4.20 -11.88
N ASP A 84 6.31 3.42 -12.71
CA ASP A 84 6.14 1.99 -12.82
C ASP A 84 7.25 1.28 -12.05
N LEU A 85 6.89 0.25 -11.29
CA LEU A 85 7.81 -0.48 -10.42
C LEU A 85 8.00 -1.90 -10.92
N GLU A 86 9.25 -2.29 -11.15
CA GLU A 86 9.58 -3.70 -11.37
C GLU A 86 9.76 -4.42 -10.03
N ILE A 87 8.88 -5.37 -9.72
CA ILE A 87 8.85 -6.10 -8.45
C ILE A 87 8.64 -7.59 -8.67
N SER A 88 9.18 -8.44 -7.80
CA SER A 88 8.99 -9.90 -7.88
C SER A 88 7.62 -10.31 -7.27
N PRO A 89 7.11 -11.53 -7.54
CA PRO A 89 5.79 -11.94 -7.02
C PRO A 89 5.73 -11.94 -5.48
N ILE A 90 6.85 -12.25 -4.83
CA ILE A 90 6.99 -12.22 -3.38
C ILE A 90 6.84 -10.78 -2.87
N GLU A 91 7.47 -9.84 -3.58
CA GLU A 91 7.47 -8.41 -3.25
C GLU A 91 6.09 -7.80 -3.47
N LEU A 92 5.41 -8.18 -4.57
CA LEU A 92 4.04 -7.77 -4.86
C LEU A 92 3.10 -8.17 -3.72
N ASN A 93 3.23 -9.40 -3.22
CA ASN A 93 2.42 -9.87 -2.10
C ASN A 93 2.76 -9.13 -0.79
N SER A 94 4.04 -8.80 -0.56
CA SER A 94 4.44 -8.00 0.61
C SER A 94 3.98 -6.55 0.52
N ILE A 95 3.95 -5.94 -0.66
CA ILE A 95 3.36 -4.60 -0.87
C ILE A 95 1.86 -4.67 -0.66
N LYS A 96 1.18 -5.70 -1.19
CA LYS A 96 -0.24 -5.92 -0.96
C LYS A 96 -0.53 -5.96 0.53
N ASP A 97 0.19 -6.80 1.29
CA ASP A 97 0.05 -6.91 2.73
C ASP A 97 0.33 -5.58 3.47
N LEU A 98 1.34 -4.83 3.05
CA LEU A 98 1.61 -3.50 3.61
C LEU A 98 0.45 -2.53 3.38
N VAL A 99 -0.13 -2.52 2.17
CA VAL A 99 -1.25 -1.64 1.80
C VAL A 99 -2.54 -2.07 2.51
N ASP A 100 -2.88 -3.37 2.47
CA ASP A 100 -4.01 -3.96 3.21
C ASP A 100 -3.91 -3.69 4.70
N GLY A 101 -2.76 -3.97 5.31
CA GLY A 101 -2.52 -3.75 6.73
C GLY A 101 -2.62 -2.28 7.11
N SER A 102 -2.21 -1.38 6.21
CA SER A 102 -2.38 0.07 6.38
C SER A 102 -3.86 0.43 6.32
N LEU A 103 -4.57 0.10 5.25
CA LEU A 103 -6.01 0.37 5.09
C LEU A 103 -6.83 -0.20 6.25
N PHE A 104 -6.53 -1.43 6.67
CA PHE A 104 -7.21 -2.07 7.79
C PHE A 104 -6.98 -1.30 9.10
N ARG A 105 -5.74 -0.88 9.38
CA ARG A 105 -5.44 -0.08 10.59
C ARG A 105 -6.16 1.26 10.55
N LEU A 106 -6.29 1.88 9.38
CA LEU A 106 -6.99 3.15 9.20
C LEU A 106 -8.48 3.02 9.45
N ASN A 107 -9.10 2.02 8.84
CA ASN A 107 -10.50 1.69 9.07
C ASN A 107 -10.75 1.33 10.55
N LEU A 108 -9.82 0.63 11.21
CA LEU A 108 -9.90 0.36 12.65
C LEU A 108 -9.80 1.64 13.47
N ASN A 109 -8.89 2.56 13.13
CA ASN A 109 -8.76 3.82 13.85
C ASN A 109 -10.02 4.67 13.66
N GLU A 110 -10.58 4.70 12.45
CA GLU A 110 -11.87 5.34 12.18
C GLU A 110 -13.02 4.64 12.89
N TYR A 111 -12.99 3.32 13.06
CA TYR A 111 -14.03 2.60 13.81
C TYR A 111 -13.95 2.84 15.32
N ILE A 112 -12.73 2.87 15.88
CA ILE A 112 -12.47 3.05 17.32
C ILE A 112 -12.60 4.51 17.74
N TYR A 113 -12.26 5.46 16.87
CA TYR A 113 -12.27 6.90 17.17
C TYR A 113 -13.31 7.69 16.37
N GLY A 114 -14.05 7.05 15.46
CA GLY A 114 -15.07 7.69 14.66
C GLY A 114 -16.32 8.05 15.45
N PRO A 115 -17.17 8.93 14.90
CA PRO A 115 -18.33 9.52 15.56
C PRO A 115 -19.50 8.52 15.79
N GLY A 116 -19.22 7.22 15.80
CA GLY A 116 -20.16 6.15 16.12
C GLY A 116 -20.19 5.74 17.60
N ILE A 117 -19.29 6.29 18.43
CA ILE A 117 -19.37 6.17 19.90
C ILE A 117 -20.19 7.35 20.41
N ASN A 118 -21.50 7.22 20.37
CA ASN A 118 -22.43 8.14 21.03
C ASN A 118 -23.46 7.33 21.81
#